data_AF-A0A857KS45-F1
#
_entry.id   AF-A0A857KS45-F1
#
_cell.length_a   1.000
_cell.length_b   1.000
_cell.length_c   1.000
_cell.angle_alpha   90.00
_cell.angle_beta   90.00
_cell.angle_gamma   90.00
#
_symmetry.space_group_name_H-M   'P 1'
#
loop_
_entity.id
_entity.type
_entity.pdbx_description
1 polymer ?
#
loop_
_entity_poly.entity_id
_entity_poly.type
_entity_poly.pdbx_seq_one_letter_code
_entity_poly.pdbx_strand_id
1 'polypeptide(L)'
;MATTSQAFKPRHCIDEGLTHLATRLDPIIGRVLEPSLGGLPWPAILTQLDKMSNKPPKTYTSNDLQSQLRMLTERLGQLGFPFDDHSRLVSTLGNELRIVRNRWAHHDDLTTLDAWRTNDFAVRLLERLGDDEGAAAARGLRDEAFFALVADKVDAGYFSAPVTPPAEPTVPIGGPAPDTEIVRPDPSVLTRPDDADTPTIGSGRAEFQPWAVVLVGDVDVLDDLPKKAAKEKVRAVATEIADVEGPIHLDRLAQLTAASFGMKRLRAKREQKLVYQIKQTDLFVDGDKFVWPSGLDPKSWNEFRPNDSTVDRPFTEISPVEIANAMRLLHSLNPGFGDGELDAATLQTFGRKRRTKQFAAHLAKARALL
;
A
#
# COMPACT_ATOMS: atom_id res chain seq x y z
N MET A 1 10.41 22.60 -44.92
CA MET A 1 9.25 21.93 -44.30
C MET A 1 9.37 22.15 -42.80
N ALA A 2 8.53 23.01 -42.24
CA ALA A 2 8.49 23.20 -40.79
C ALA A 2 7.81 21.96 -40.21
N THR A 3 8.58 21.10 -39.55
CA THR A 3 8.05 20.03 -38.70
C THR A 3 7.28 20.72 -37.58
N THR A 4 5.96 20.72 -37.66
CA THR A 4 5.09 21.11 -36.55
C THR A 4 5.45 20.20 -35.38
N SER A 5 6.21 20.73 -34.41
CA SER A 5 6.50 20.03 -33.17
C SER A 5 5.16 19.70 -32.51
N GLN A 6 4.80 18.42 -32.50
CA GLN A 6 3.56 17.97 -31.90
C GLN A 6 3.67 18.22 -30.39
N ALA A 7 2.73 18.99 -29.84
CA ALA A 7 2.73 19.31 -28.42
C ALA A 7 2.74 18.02 -27.59
N PHE A 8 3.65 17.93 -26.62
CA PHE A 8 3.81 16.78 -25.75
C PHE A 8 2.50 16.49 -25.01
N LYS A 9 2.10 15.21 -24.95
CA LYS A 9 0.85 14.77 -24.32
C LYS A 9 1.16 13.87 -23.12
N PRO A 10 1.13 14.39 -21.88
CA PRO A 10 1.54 13.62 -20.71
C PRO A 10 0.79 12.29 -20.54
N ARG A 11 -0.53 12.30 -20.74
CA ARG A 11 -1.36 11.09 -20.64
C ARG A 11 -0.98 10.01 -21.65
N HIS A 12 -0.58 10.40 -22.87
CA HIS A 12 -0.13 9.45 -23.90
C HIS A 12 1.23 8.83 -23.52
N CYS A 13 2.18 9.66 -23.09
CA CYS A 13 3.49 9.17 -22.64
C CYS A 13 3.37 8.24 -21.42
N ILE A 14 2.44 8.52 -20.50
CA ILE A 14 2.11 7.62 -19.38
C ILE A 14 1.49 6.31 -19.88
N ASP A 15 0.53 6.38 -20.81
CA ASP A 15 -0.11 5.20 -21.40
C ASP A 15 0.92 4.28 -22.08
N GLU A 16 1.83 4.83 -22.87
CA GLU A 16 2.94 4.11 -23.49
C GLU A 16 3.86 3.46 -22.45
N GLY A 17 4.22 4.21 -21.39
CA GLY A 17 5.06 3.71 -20.30
C GLY A 17 4.42 2.56 -19.52
N LEU A 18 3.14 2.70 -19.17
CA LEU A 18 2.38 1.67 -18.46
C LEU A 18 2.17 0.43 -19.34
N THR A 19 1.88 0.60 -20.62
CA THR A 19 1.71 -0.51 -21.58
C THR A 19 3.02 -1.26 -21.81
N HIS A 20 4.13 -0.53 -21.94
CA HIS A 20 5.47 -1.10 -22.03
C HIS A 20 5.81 -1.91 -20.78
N LEU A 21 5.62 -1.33 -19.60
CA LEU A 21 5.85 -2.01 -18.33
C LEU A 21 5.01 -3.29 -18.21
N ALA A 22 3.74 -3.23 -18.60
CA ALA A 22 2.85 -4.38 -18.57
C ALA A 22 3.36 -5.56 -19.42
N THR A 23 3.92 -5.24 -20.59
CA THR A 23 4.49 -6.24 -21.51
C THR A 23 5.74 -6.90 -20.93
N ARG A 24 6.57 -6.15 -20.19
CA ARG A 24 7.83 -6.66 -19.62
C ARG A 24 7.63 -7.44 -18.32
N LEU A 25 6.67 -7.06 -17.49
CA LEU A 25 6.49 -7.67 -16.18
C LEU A 25 5.94 -9.10 -16.24
N ASP A 26 5.08 -9.45 -17.19
CA ASP A 26 4.50 -10.80 -17.29
C ASP A 26 5.57 -11.91 -17.34
N PRO A 27 6.52 -11.91 -18.30
CA PRO A 27 7.55 -12.95 -18.36
C PRO A 27 8.49 -12.93 -17.15
N ILE A 28 8.73 -11.77 -16.53
CA ILE A 28 9.56 -11.67 -15.32
C ILE A 28 8.87 -12.34 -14.13
N ILE A 29 7.60 -12.03 -13.91
CA ILE A 29 6.80 -12.60 -12.82
C ILE A 29 6.66 -14.11 -13.01
N GLY A 30 6.36 -14.56 -14.23
CA GLY A 30 6.27 -15.97 -14.57
C GLY A 30 7.55 -16.74 -14.22
N ARG A 31 8.72 -16.23 -14.64
CA ARG A 31 10.02 -16.86 -14.38
C ARG A 31 10.37 -16.95 -12.90
N VAL A 32 10.11 -15.89 -12.12
CA VAL A 32 10.44 -15.87 -10.68
C VAL A 32 9.56 -16.85 -9.90
N LEU A 33 8.29 -16.99 -10.29
CA LEU A 33 7.32 -17.79 -9.55
C LEU A 33 7.19 -19.22 -10.06
N GLU A 34 7.70 -19.55 -11.25
CA GLU A 34 7.67 -20.88 -11.85
C GLU A 34 7.95 -22.03 -10.85
N PRO A 35 8.98 -21.96 -9.97
CA PRO A 35 9.27 -23.04 -9.02
C PRO A 35 8.16 -23.28 -7.98
N SER A 36 7.34 -22.26 -7.71
CA SER A 36 6.30 -22.28 -6.68
C SER A 36 4.90 -22.56 -7.23
N LEU A 37 4.69 -22.42 -8.54
CA LEU A 37 3.35 -22.44 -9.13
C LEU A 37 2.75 -23.84 -9.32
N GLY A 38 3.57 -24.90 -9.35
CA GLY A 38 3.09 -26.26 -9.57
C GLY A 38 2.33 -26.44 -10.89
N GLY A 39 2.69 -25.66 -11.93
CA GLY A 39 2.04 -25.68 -13.24
C GLY A 39 0.81 -24.76 -13.38
N LEU A 40 0.41 -24.04 -12.33
CA LEU A 40 -0.64 -23.01 -12.42
C LEU A 40 -0.10 -21.71 -13.04
N PRO A 41 -0.94 -20.92 -13.73
CA PRO A 41 -0.52 -19.58 -14.14
C PRO A 41 -0.39 -18.68 -12.92
N TRP A 42 0.59 -17.77 -12.90
CA TRP A 42 0.87 -16.92 -11.74
C TRP A 42 -0.33 -16.10 -11.22
N PRO A 43 -1.32 -15.66 -12.02
CA PRO A 43 -2.49 -14.94 -11.50
C PRO A 43 -3.33 -15.78 -10.51
N ALA A 44 -3.16 -17.11 -10.48
CA ALA A 44 -3.77 -17.96 -9.46
C ALA A 44 -3.36 -17.57 -8.03
N ILE A 45 -2.16 -17.01 -7.85
CA ILE A 45 -1.70 -16.50 -6.55
C ILE A 45 -2.59 -15.36 -6.05
N LEU A 46 -2.96 -14.40 -6.92
CA LEU A 46 -3.85 -13.30 -6.53
C LEU A 46 -5.24 -13.80 -6.14
N THR A 47 -5.77 -14.79 -6.87
CA THR A 47 -7.03 -15.44 -6.50
C THR A 47 -6.94 -16.10 -5.12
N GLN A 48 -5.82 -16.76 -4.80
CA GLN A 48 -5.61 -17.36 -3.48
C GLN A 48 -5.45 -16.29 -2.38
N LEU A 49 -4.74 -15.19 -2.65
CA LEU A 49 -4.55 -14.08 -1.71
C LEU A 49 -5.87 -13.38 -1.37
N ASP A 50 -6.72 -13.17 -2.37
CA ASP A 50 -8.02 -12.52 -2.16
C ASP A 50 -8.96 -13.43 -1.38
N LYS A 51 -9.01 -14.73 -1.71
CA LYS A 51 -9.74 -15.72 -0.90
C LYS A 51 -9.25 -15.72 0.55
N MET A 52 -7.93 -15.75 0.74
CA MET A 52 -7.30 -15.69 2.05
C MET A 52 -7.61 -14.40 2.83
N SER A 53 -7.86 -13.30 2.13
CA SER A 53 -8.23 -12.01 2.74
C SER A 53 -9.74 -11.82 2.87
N ASN A 54 -10.52 -12.86 2.56
CA ASN A 54 -11.98 -12.85 2.47
C ASN A 54 -12.53 -11.72 1.57
N LYS A 55 -11.84 -11.48 0.44
CA LYS A 55 -12.27 -10.58 -0.64
C LYS A 55 -13.12 -11.36 -1.65
N PRO A 56 -14.05 -10.70 -2.38
CA PRO A 56 -14.85 -11.35 -3.41
C PRO A 56 -13.97 -11.90 -4.53
N PRO A 57 -14.34 -13.03 -5.15
CA PRO A 57 -13.56 -13.62 -6.21
C PRO A 57 -13.48 -12.67 -7.41
N LYS A 58 -12.26 -12.52 -7.95
CA LYS A 58 -11.98 -11.70 -9.12
C LYS A 58 -11.18 -12.50 -10.14
N THR A 59 -11.40 -12.21 -11.42
CA THR A 59 -10.61 -12.79 -12.52
C THR A 59 -9.41 -11.90 -12.80
N TYR A 60 -8.24 -12.52 -12.85
CA TYR A 60 -6.97 -11.85 -13.09
C TYR A 60 -6.38 -12.30 -14.43
N THR A 61 -5.84 -11.35 -15.18
CA THR A 61 -5.13 -11.59 -16.43
C THR A 61 -3.66 -11.26 -16.25
N SER A 62 -2.78 -12.03 -16.90
CA SER A 62 -1.34 -11.85 -16.75
C SER A 62 -0.82 -10.54 -17.36
N ASN A 63 -1.58 -9.97 -18.31
CA ASN A 63 -1.25 -8.70 -18.98
C ASN A 63 -1.86 -7.46 -18.29
N ASP A 64 -2.60 -7.62 -17.19
CA ASP A 64 -3.11 -6.47 -16.45
C ASP A 64 -2.04 -5.92 -15.50
N LEU A 65 -1.60 -4.69 -15.77
CA LEU A 65 -0.57 -4.03 -14.97
C LEU A 65 -0.95 -3.93 -13.49
N GLN A 66 -2.23 -3.74 -13.15
CA GLN A 66 -2.64 -3.69 -11.75
C GLN A 66 -2.34 -5.02 -11.05
N SER A 67 -2.71 -6.13 -11.68
CA SER A 67 -2.42 -7.48 -11.20
C SER A 67 -0.92 -7.73 -11.04
N GLN A 68 -0.13 -7.33 -12.03
CA GLN A 68 1.34 -7.46 -11.97
C GLN A 68 1.94 -6.63 -10.84
N LEU A 69 1.52 -5.38 -10.66
CA LEU A 69 2.00 -4.52 -9.57
C LEU A 69 1.58 -5.05 -8.20
N ARG A 70 0.41 -5.70 -8.07
CA ARG A 70 0.05 -6.43 -6.83
C ARG A 70 1.07 -7.51 -6.49
N MET A 71 1.50 -8.30 -7.48
CA MET A 71 2.52 -9.34 -7.27
C MET A 71 3.86 -8.80 -6.75
N LEU A 72 4.23 -7.59 -7.17
CA LEU A 72 5.48 -6.94 -6.77
C LEU A 72 5.41 -6.25 -5.40
N THR A 73 4.20 -5.86 -4.95
CA THR A 73 4.01 -4.98 -3.79
C THR A 73 3.44 -5.71 -2.57
N GLU A 74 2.70 -6.79 -2.77
CA GLU A 74 2.03 -7.55 -1.71
C GLU A 74 2.87 -8.75 -1.26
N ARG A 75 2.69 -9.15 0.01
CA ARG A 75 3.26 -10.42 0.51
C ARG A 75 2.47 -11.58 -0.05
N LEU A 76 3.15 -12.50 -0.73
CA LEU A 76 2.55 -13.66 -1.40
C LEU A 76 2.43 -14.85 -0.44
N GLY A 77 1.75 -14.64 0.69
CA GLY A 77 1.63 -15.63 1.78
C GLY A 77 2.99 -16.08 2.31
N GLN A 78 3.23 -17.40 2.30
CA GLN A 78 4.50 -17.98 2.74
C GLN A 78 5.67 -17.71 1.77
N LEU A 79 5.39 -17.37 0.50
CA LEU A 79 6.44 -16.99 -0.45
C LEU A 79 7.08 -15.63 -0.12
N GLY A 80 6.48 -14.87 0.81
CA GLY A 80 7.03 -13.59 1.25
C GLY A 80 6.98 -12.54 0.14
N PHE A 81 8.11 -11.88 -0.11
CA PHE A 81 8.24 -10.87 -1.16
C PHE A 81 9.31 -11.30 -2.17
N PRO A 82 8.97 -12.19 -3.12
CA PRO A 82 9.96 -12.83 -3.99
C PRO A 82 10.65 -11.87 -4.96
N PHE A 83 10.08 -10.68 -5.17
CA PHE A 83 10.62 -9.64 -6.04
C PHE A 83 11.40 -8.56 -5.30
N ASP A 84 11.47 -8.64 -3.97
CA ASP A 84 12.04 -7.59 -3.16
C ASP A 84 13.15 -8.13 -2.26
N ASP A 85 14.00 -7.21 -1.80
CA ASP A 85 14.99 -7.51 -0.77
C ASP A 85 14.71 -6.68 0.49
N HIS A 86 15.66 -6.68 1.41
CA HIS A 86 15.58 -5.91 2.65
C HIS A 86 15.40 -4.40 2.42
N SER A 87 15.74 -3.87 1.23
CA SER A 87 15.56 -2.45 0.91
C SER A 87 14.11 -2.07 0.58
N ARG A 88 13.25 -3.06 0.27
CA ARG A 88 11.83 -2.86 -0.07
C ARG A 88 11.60 -1.91 -1.26
N LEU A 89 12.62 -1.74 -2.12
CA LEU A 89 12.60 -0.76 -3.19
C LEU A 89 11.64 -1.14 -4.31
N VAL A 90 11.48 -2.44 -4.61
CA VAL A 90 10.54 -2.90 -5.64
C VAL A 90 9.10 -2.59 -5.22
N SER A 91 8.76 -2.87 -3.96
CA SER A 91 7.45 -2.53 -3.41
C SER A 91 7.20 -1.02 -3.40
N THR A 92 8.23 -0.24 -3.04
CA THR A 92 8.18 1.23 -3.04
C THR A 92 7.86 1.79 -4.43
N LEU A 93 8.62 1.37 -5.45
CA LEU A 93 8.42 1.79 -6.84
C LEU A 93 7.08 1.29 -7.39
N GLY A 94 6.71 0.04 -7.06
CA GLY A 94 5.45 -0.55 -7.45
C GLY A 94 4.23 0.21 -6.91
N ASN A 95 4.28 0.67 -5.66
CA ASN A 95 3.21 1.47 -5.06
C ASN A 95 3.02 2.83 -5.76
N GLU A 96 4.10 3.51 -6.15
CA GLU A 96 4.01 4.74 -6.95
C GLU A 96 3.35 4.49 -8.32
N LEU A 97 3.73 3.39 -8.96
CA LEU A 97 3.16 2.97 -10.23
C LEU A 97 1.67 2.61 -10.10
N ARG A 98 1.25 2.00 -8.97
CA ARG A 98 -0.17 1.73 -8.67
C ARG A 98 -0.97 3.03 -8.56
N ILE A 99 -0.44 4.02 -7.84
CA ILE A 99 -1.11 5.33 -7.68
C ILE A 99 -1.30 6.02 -9.03
N VAL A 100 -0.25 6.14 -9.85
CA VAL A 100 -0.37 6.82 -11.16
C VAL A 100 -1.22 6.03 -12.15
N ARG A 101 -1.16 4.69 -12.14
CA ARG A 101 -2.03 3.84 -12.95
C ARG A 101 -3.50 4.04 -12.55
N ASN A 102 -3.82 4.10 -11.26
CA ASN A 102 -5.18 4.36 -10.78
C ASN A 102 -5.68 5.73 -11.25
N ARG A 103 -4.88 6.79 -11.08
CA ARG A 103 -5.19 8.13 -11.62
C ARG A 103 -5.43 8.11 -13.12
N TRP A 104 -4.59 7.38 -13.87
CA TRP A 104 -4.76 7.20 -15.31
C TRP A 104 -6.10 6.52 -15.64
N ALA A 105 -6.45 5.43 -14.94
CA ALA A 105 -7.71 4.71 -15.14
C ALA A 105 -8.95 5.56 -14.81
N HIS A 106 -8.85 6.43 -13.79
CA HIS A 106 -9.93 7.35 -13.40
C HIS A 106 -10.05 8.61 -14.26
N HIS A 107 -9.21 8.77 -15.29
CA HIS A 107 -9.20 9.95 -16.17
C HIS A 107 -8.89 11.26 -15.42
N ASP A 108 -8.08 11.17 -14.36
CA ASP A 108 -7.60 12.34 -13.64
C ASP A 108 -6.69 13.20 -14.53
N ASP A 109 -6.53 14.47 -14.13
CA ASP A 109 -5.60 15.38 -14.78
C ASP A 109 -4.14 14.92 -14.52
N LEU A 110 -3.42 14.55 -15.59
CA LEU A 110 -2.03 14.09 -15.56
C LEU A 110 -1.10 15.13 -16.18
N THR A 111 -0.01 15.43 -15.48
CA THR A 111 0.96 16.48 -15.83
C THR A 111 2.22 15.93 -16.49
N THR A 112 3.00 16.80 -17.14
CA THR A 112 4.33 16.46 -17.69
C THR A 112 5.26 15.87 -16.61
N LEU A 113 5.18 16.38 -15.38
CA LEU A 113 5.90 15.84 -14.24
C LEU A 113 5.44 14.43 -13.87
N ASP A 114 4.13 14.16 -13.90
CA ASP A 114 3.60 12.80 -13.67
C ASP A 114 4.17 11.84 -14.73
N ALA A 115 4.22 12.24 -16.00
CA ALA A 115 4.77 11.41 -17.08
C ALA A 115 6.25 11.08 -16.90
N TRP A 116 7.06 12.09 -16.57
CA TRP A 116 8.48 11.87 -16.28
C TRP A 116 8.67 10.93 -15.08
N ARG A 117 7.95 11.15 -13.97
CA ARG A 117 8.04 10.32 -12.77
C ARG A 117 7.62 8.88 -13.03
N THR A 118 6.50 8.66 -13.73
CA THR A 118 6.03 7.31 -14.09
C THR A 118 7.12 6.54 -14.83
N ASN A 119 7.72 7.15 -15.84
CA ASN A 119 8.74 6.49 -16.64
C ASN A 119 10.06 6.33 -15.87
N ASP A 120 10.43 7.26 -14.98
CA ASP A 120 11.58 7.07 -14.07
C ASP A 120 11.38 5.87 -13.13
N PHE A 121 10.19 5.72 -12.55
CA PHE A 121 9.86 4.57 -11.73
C PHE A 121 9.87 3.26 -12.53
N ALA A 122 9.34 3.27 -13.75
CA ALA A 122 9.40 2.10 -14.64
C ALA A 122 10.85 1.70 -14.97
N VAL A 123 11.72 2.67 -15.28
CA VAL A 123 13.16 2.41 -15.51
C VAL A 123 13.79 1.73 -14.30
N ARG A 124 13.69 2.36 -13.12
CA ARG A 124 14.33 1.87 -11.89
C ARG A 124 13.78 0.52 -11.46
N LEU A 125 12.49 0.27 -11.68
CA LEU A 125 11.85 -1.01 -11.39
C LEU A 125 12.41 -2.10 -12.31
N LEU A 126 12.46 -1.86 -13.62
CA LEU A 126 12.97 -2.83 -14.59
C LEU A 126 14.46 -3.13 -14.40
N GLU A 127 15.28 -2.12 -14.12
CA GLU A 127 16.69 -2.32 -13.74
C GLU A 127 16.82 -3.22 -12.51
N ARG A 128 15.99 -3.00 -11.49
CA ARG A 128 16.02 -3.80 -10.27
C ARG A 128 15.58 -5.25 -10.49
N LEU A 129 14.69 -5.47 -11.46
CA LEU A 129 14.23 -6.80 -11.87
C LEU A 129 15.19 -7.47 -12.88
N GLY A 130 16.26 -6.79 -13.29
CA GLY A 130 17.26 -7.30 -14.22
C GLY A 130 16.84 -7.29 -15.68
N ASP A 131 15.90 -6.42 -16.06
CA ASP A 131 15.41 -6.27 -17.43
C ASP A 131 16.01 -5.04 -18.13
N ASP A 132 17.27 -5.16 -18.55
CA ASP A 132 18.03 -4.06 -19.17
C ASP A 132 17.40 -3.55 -20.48
N GLU A 133 16.83 -4.45 -21.28
CA GLU A 133 16.15 -4.12 -22.53
C GLU A 133 14.88 -3.30 -22.24
N GLY A 134 14.04 -3.77 -21.31
CA GLY A 134 12.86 -3.02 -20.89
C GLY A 134 13.21 -1.67 -20.28
N ALA A 135 14.24 -1.61 -19.45
CA ALA A 135 14.73 -0.38 -18.85
C ALA A 135 15.24 0.62 -19.91
N ALA A 136 15.91 0.16 -20.96
CA ALA A 136 16.36 1.01 -22.06
C ALA A 136 15.18 1.66 -22.82
N ALA A 137 14.13 0.90 -23.13
CA ALA A 137 12.93 1.45 -23.76
C ALA A 137 12.20 2.46 -22.84
N ALA A 138 12.05 2.14 -21.55
CA ALA A 138 11.45 3.06 -20.58
C ALA A 138 12.27 4.36 -20.40
N ARG A 139 13.61 4.29 -20.53
CA ARG A 139 14.48 5.48 -20.52
C ARG A 139 14.17 6.43 -21.66
N GLY A 140 13.87 5.92 -22.86
CA GLY A 140 13.47 6.76 -23.99
C GLY A 140 12.23 7.61 -23.67
N LEU A 141 11.19 6.98 -23.11
CA LEU A 141 9.96 7.68 -22.70
C LEU A 141 10.20 8.66 -21.55
N ARG A 142 11.06 8.30 -20.58
CA ARG A 142 11.46 9.18 -19.48
C ARG A 142 12.17 10.42 -20.01
N ASP A 143 13.13 10.24 -20.91
CA ASP A 143 13.95 11.34 -21.42
C ASP A 143 13.11 12.28 -22.31
N GLU A 144 12.19 11.75 -23.12
CA GLU A 144 11.19 12.55 -23.85
C GLU A 144 10.36 13.42 -22.90
N ALA A 145 9.79 12.81 -21.84
CA ALA A 145 9.02 13.53 -20.83
C ALA A 145 9.87 14.54 -20.05
N PHE A 146 11.15 14.23 -19.82
CA PHE A 146 12.09 15.15 -19.17
C PHE A 146 12.33 16.40 -20.03
N PHE A 147 12.59 16.23 -21.33
CA PHE A 147 12.79 17.37 -22.23
C PHE A 147 11.54 18.25 -22.33
N ALA A 148 10.35 17.64 -22.39
CA ALA A 148 9.08 18.38 -22.31
C ALA A 148 8.93 19.14 -20.99
N LEU A 149 9.28 18.51 -19.86
CA LEU A 149 9.23 19.15 -18.54
C LEU A 149 10.19 20.33 -18.43
N VAL A 150 11.38 20.22 -19.00
CA VAL A 150 12.36 21.31 -19.06
C VAL A 150 11.83 22.46 -19.92
N ALA A 151 11.24 22.16 -21.09
CA ALA A 151 10.63 23.18 -21.94
C ALA A 151 9.51 23.94 -21.22
N ASP A 152 8.59 23.22 -20.55
CA ASP A 152 7.51 23.81 -19.74
C ASP A 152 8.06 24.78 -18.67
N LYS A 153 9.16 24.40 -18.01
CA LYS A 153 9.79 25.25 -16.97
C LYS A 153 10.51 26.47 -17.55
N VAL A 154 11.19 26.32 -18.69
CA VAL A 154 11.85 27.42 -19.38
C VAL A 154 10.82 28.45 -19.87
N ASP A 155 9.73 27.99 -20.49
CA ASP A 155 8.64 28.84 -20.98
C ASP A 155 7.91 29.54 -19.83
N ALA A 156 7.81 28.90 -18.67
CA ALA A 156 7.28 29.51 -17.44
C ALA A 156 8.24 30.53 -16.78
N GLY A 157 9.40 30.81 -17.38
CA GLY A 157 10.37 31.79 -16.86
C GLY A 157 11.10 31.35 -15.59
N TYR A 158 11.12 30.05 -15.30
CA TYR A 158 11.85 29.52 -14.15
C TYR A 158 13.36 29.45 -14.44
N PHE A 159 14.08 30.50 -14.08
CA PHE A 159 15.53 30.44 -13.88
C PHE A 159 15.81 30.01 -12.44
N SER A 160 16.48 28.87 -12.28
CA SER A 160 16.82 28.32 -10.97
C SER A 160 17.88 29.18 -10.26
N ALA A 161 17.57 29.66 -9.04
CA ALA A 161 18.60 29.96 -8.05
C ALA A 161 19.16 28.63 -7.51
N PRO A 162 20.44 28.54 -7.12
CA PRO A 162 21.03 27.29 -6.65
C PRO A 162 20.22 26.73 -5.48
N VAL A 163 19.54 25.62 -5.72
CA VAL A 163 18.88 24.83 -4.69
C VAL A 163 20.00 24.14 -3.92
N THR A 164 20.23 24.57 -2.69
CA THR A 164 21.00 23.78 -1.74
C THR A 164 20.31 22.42 -1.61
N PRO A 165 21.01 21.29 -1.85
CA PRO A 165 20.38 19.99 -1.72
C PRO A 165 19.80 19.87 -0.30
N PRO A 166 18.51 19.50 -0.15
CA PRO A 166 18.01 19.13 1.16
C PRO A 166 18.84 17.94 1.65
N ALA A 167 19.33 18.04 2.88
CA ALA A 167 20.00 16.92 3.54
C ALA A 167 19.12 15.67 3.44
N GLU A 168 19.75 14.52 3.15
CA GLU A 168 19.09 13.22 3.12
C GLU A 168 18.15 13.07 4.32
N PRO A 169 16.90 12.61 4.12
CA PRO A 169 16.02 12.29 5.22
C PRO A 169 16.62 11.12 6.01
N THR A 170 17.36 11.43 7.06
CA THR A 170 17.47 10.52 8.20
C THR A 170 16.09 10.49 8.85
N VAL A 171 15.30 9.49 8.50
CA VAL A 171 14.26 9.00 9.38
C VAL A 171 14.95 8.76 10.72
N PRO A 172 14.41 9.23 11.86
CA PRO A 172 14.88 8.72 13.14
C PRO A 172 14.55 7.23 13.11
N ILE A 173 15.55 6.40 12.80
CA ILE A 173 15.61 5.08 13.38
C ILE A 173 15.63 5.39 14.86
N GLY A 174 14.48 5.21 15.53
CA GLY A 174 14.44 5.21 16.97
C GLY A 174 15.56 4.29 17.42
N GLY A 175 16.58 4.87 18.06
CA GLY A 175 17.66 4.09 18.64
C GLY A 175 17.05 2.97 19.48
N PRO A 176 17.73 1.82 19.60
CA PRO A 176 17.17 0.65 20.27
C PRO A 176 16.62 1.10 21.62
N ALA A 177 15.31 0.97 21.78
CA ALA A 177 14.68 1.06 23.07
C ALA A 177 15.40 0.06 24.00
N PRO A 178 15.67 0.43 25.25
CA PRO A 178 16.49 -0.38 26.16
C PRO A 178 15.87 -1.76 26.30
N ASP A 179 16.61 -2.85 26.05
CA ASP A 179 16.25 -4.28 26.24
C ASP A 179 14.75 -4.54 26.48
N THR A 180 13.91 -4.09 25.55
CA THR A 180 12.47 -4.22 25.71
C THR A 180 12.14 -5.56 25.08
N GLU A 181 11.79 -6.53 25.92
CA GLU A 181 11.33 -7.86 25.49
C GLU A 181 10.35 -7.72 24.31
N ILE A 182 10.74 -8.21 23.13
CA ILE A 182 9.91 -8.14 21.92
C ILE A 182 8.71 -9.04 22.14
N VAL A 183 7.52 -8.45 22.16
CA VAL A 183 6.27 -9.21 22.31
C VAL A 183 5.89 -9.74 20.93
N ARG A 184 5.99 -11.06 20.77
CA ARG A 184 5.64 -11.76 19.53
C ARG A 184 4.26 -12.41 19.64
N PRO A 185 3.48 -12.45 18.54
CA PRO A 185 2.27 -13.27 18.47
C PRO A 185 2.60 -14.73 18.76
N ASP A 186 1.63 -15.46 19.32
CA ASP A 186 1.74 -16.91 19.45
C ASP A 186 1.80 -17.57 18.06
N PRO A 187 2.67 -18.56 17.81
CA PRO A 187 2.74 -19.23 16.51
C PRO A 187 1.40 -19.81 16.03
N SER A 188 0.51 -20.23 16.94
CA SER A 188 -0.81 -20.78 16.61
C SER A 188 -1.75 -19.77 15.93
N VAL A 189 -1.54 -18.46 16.13
CA VAL A 189 -2.35 -17.43 15.45
C VAL A 189 -1.79 -17.04 14.08
N LEU A 190 -0.56 -17.45 13.76
CA LEU A 190 0.11 -17.18 12.49
C LEU A 190 -0.26 -18.20 11.40
N THR A 191 -1.00 -19.26 11.73
CA THR A 191 -1.46 -20.26 10.77
C THR A 191 -2.98 -20.27 10.68
N ARG A 192 -3.49 -20.57 9.48
CA ARG A 192 -4.90 -20.93 9.27
C ARG A 192 -5.08 -22.44 9.46
N PRO A 193 -6.27 -22.89 9.89
CA PRO A 193 -6.55 -24.33 10.06
C PRO A 193 -6.57 -25.12 8.74
N ASP A 194 -6.82 -24.47 7.60
CA ASP A 194 -6.97 -25.11 6.29
C ASP A 194 -6.14 -24.38 5.22
N ASP A 195 -5.39 -25.12 4.41
CA ASP A 195 -4.61 -24.67 3.25
C ASP A 195 -5.07 -25.27 1.92
N ALA A 196 -6.10 -26.11 1.90
CA ALA A 196 -6.61 -26.75 0.70
C ALA A 196 -7.00 -25.71 -0.37
N ASP A 197 -7.49 -24.55 0.06
CA ASP A 197 -7.91 -23.45 -0.81
C ASP A 197 -6.76 -22.53 -1.26
N THR A 198 -5.56 -22.66 -0.66
CA THR A 198 -4.39 -21.81 -0.93
C THR A 198 -3.10 -22.63 -1.11
N PRO A 199 -3.06 -23.60 -2.05
CA PRO A 199 -1.95 -24.54 -2.18
C PRO A 199 -0.61 -23.89 -2.59
N THR A 200 -0.65 -22.71 -3.22
CA THR A 200 0.57 -22.02 -3.72
C THR A 200 1.16 -21.08 -2.68
N ILE A 201 0.32 -20.45 -1.86
CA ILE A 201 0.75 -19.47 -0.85
C ILE A 201 0.77 -20.04 0.59
N GLY A 202 0.26 -21.26 0.79
CA GLY A 202 0.28 -22.01 2.04
C GLY A 202 -0.73 -21.53 3.11
N SER A 203 -0.69 -22.18 4.28
CA SER A 203 -1.57 -21.90 5.45
C SER A 203 -1.20 -20.63 6.24
N GLY A 204 -0.10 -19.95 5.91
CA GLY A 204 0.37 -18.80 6.68
C GLY A 204 -0.65 -17.66 6.67
N ARG A 205 -0.98 -17.11 7.84
CA ARG A 205 -1.83 -15.92 7.97
C ARG A 205 -1.06 -14.67 7.57
N ALA A 206 -1.73 -13.72 6.94
CA ALA A 206 -1.11 -12.45 6.58
C ALA A 206 -0.85 -11.64 7.85
N GLU A 207 0.41 -11.36 8.12
CA GLU A 207 0.79 -10.37 9.13
C GLU A 207 0.54 -8.95 8.61
N PHE A 208 0.36 -8.02 9.54
CA PHE A 208 0.12 -6.63 9.18
C PHE A 208 1.35 -6.02 8.50
N GLN A 209 1.11 -5.32 7.40
CA GLN A 209 2.14 -4.63 6.64
C GLN A 209 1.88 -3.14 6.71
N PRO A 210 2.77 -2.36 7.33
CA PRO A 210 2.65 -0.91 7.32
C PRO A 210 2.90 -0.37 5.90
N TRP A 211 2.15 0.66 5.53
CA TRP A 211 2.40 1.45 4.35
C TRP A 211 3.78 2.10 4.45
N ALA A 212 4.64 1.80 3.48
CA ALA A 212 5.89 2.51 3.32
C ALA A 212 5.59 3.88 2.70
N VAL A 213 5.77 4.94 3.50
CA VAL A 213 5.53 6.30 3.02
C VAL A 213 6.52 6.64 1.91
N VAL A 214 5.98 6.94 0.73
CA VAL A 214 6.74 7.42 -0.44
C VAL A 214 6.22 8.81 -0.80
N LEU A 215 7.13 9.71 -1.19
CA LEU A 215 6.78 11.08 -1.56
C LEU A 215 6.18 11.12 -2.96
N VAL A 216 4.85 10.98 -3.05
CA VAL A 216 4.06 11.03 -4.30
C VAL A 216 3.99 12.44 -4.88
N GLY A 217 4.16 13.46 -4.03
CA GLY A 217 4.22 14.86 -4.42
C GLY A 217 4.65 15.76 -3.27
N ASP A 218 4.64 17.07 -3.51
CA ASP A 218 5.06 18.06 -2.51
C ASP A 218 3.89 18.54 -1.65
N VAL A 219 4.23 19.22 -0.56
CA VAL A 219 3.26 19.83 0.38
C VAL A 219 2.31 20.79 -0.32
N ASP A 220 2.72 21.40 -1.43
CA ASP A 220 1.90 22.32 -2.21
C ASP A 220 0.59 21.69 -2.69
N VAL A 221 0.56 20.37 -2.94
CA VAL A 221 -0.67 19.64 -3.25
C VAL A 221 -1.70 19.75 -2.11
N LEU A 222 -1.23 19.70 -0.86
CA LEU A 222 -2.09 19.84 0.32
C LEU A 222 -2.57 21.29 0.52
N ASP A 223 -1.75 22.27 0.12
CA ASP A 223 -2.11 23.68 0.18
C ASP A 223 -3.14 24.03 -0.91
N ASP A 224 -3.04 23.37 -2.08
CA ASP A 224 -3.92 23.50 -3.23
C ASP A 224 -5.18 22.61 -3.18
N LEU A 225 -5.48 21.97 -2.05
CA LEU A 225 -6.67 21.12 -1.84
C LEU A 225 -8.01 21.68 -2.36
N PRO A 226 -8.27 22.99 -2.46
CA PRO A 226 -9.49 23.48 -3.12
C PRO A 226 -9.59 23.10 -4.60
N LYS A 227 -8.47 22.93 -5.31
CA LYS A 227 -8.39 22.63 -6.75
C LYS A 227 -8.75 21.16 -7.03
N LYS A 228 -9.34 20.90 -8.19
CA LYS A 228 -9.77 19.55 -8.63
C LYS A 228 -8.59 18.55 -8.63
N ALA A 229 -7.51 18.88 -9.33
CA ALA A 229 -6.32 18.02 -9.43
C ALA A 229 -5.69 17.67 -8.07
N ALA A 230 -5.69 18.59 -7.10
CA ALA A 230 -5.17 18.31 -5.76
C ALA A 230 -6.06 17.33 -4.99
N LYS A 231 -7.39 17.46 -5.10
CA LYS A 231 -8.34 16.53 -4.50
C LYS A 231 -8.18 15.12 -5.08
N GLU A 232 -8.06 15.02 -6.40
CA GLU A 232 -7.85 13.74 -7.09
C GLU A 232 -6.58 13.04 -6.64
N LYS A 233 -5.44 13.76 -6.60
CA LYS A 233 -4.17 13.22 -6.09
C LYS A 233 -4.30 12.71 -4.65
N VAL A 234 -4.90 13.51 -3.76
CA VAL A 234 -5.06 13.15 -2.34
C VAL A 234 -5.97 11.93 -2.19
N ARG A 235 -7.06 11.86 -2.95
CA ARG A 235 -7.99 10.72 -2.92
C ARG A 235 -7.33 9.45 -3.47
N ALA A 236 -6.60 9.54 -4.57
CA ALA A 236 -5.88 8.40 -5.14
C ALA A 236 -4.87 7.79 -4.15
N VAL A 237 -4.10 8.64 -3.47
CA VAL A 237 -3.15 8.20 -2.43
C VAL A 237 -3.90 7.57 -1.25
N ALA A 238 -4.99 8.18 -0.78
CA ALA A 238 -5.77 7.64 0.32
C ALA A 238 -6.42 6.29 -0.02
N THR A 239 -6.94 6.12 -1.23
CA THR A 239 -7.50 4.84 -1.70
C THR A 239 -6.42 3.76 -1.75
N GLU A 240 -5.22 4.08 -2.26
CA GLU A 240 -4.11 3.12 -2.30
C GLU A 240 -3.66 2.69 -0.90
N ILE A 241 -3.50 3.64 0.03
CA ILE A 241 -3.13 3.32 1.42
C ILE A 241 -4.21 2.45 2.06
N ALA A 242 -5.49 2.77 1.84
CA ALA A 242 -6.60 1.97 2.35
C ALA A 242 -6.61 0.57 1.75
N ASP A 243 -6.34 0.40 0.46
CA ASP A 243 -6.29 -0.92 -0.19
C ASP A 243 -5.18 -1.83 0.38
N VAL A 244 -4.08 -1.24 0.87
CA VAL A 244 -2.96 -1.95 1.49
C VAL A 244 -3.19 -2.21 2.98
N GLU A 245 -3.50 -1.17 3.77
CA GLU A 245 -3.61 -1.27 5.23
C GLU A 245 -5.04 -1.56 5.73
N GLY A 246 -6.05 -1.50 4.87
CA GLY A 246 -7.46 -1.63 5.21
C GLY A 246 -7.83 -2.97 5.87
N PRO A 247 -8.72 -2.99 6.89
CA PRO A 247 -9.32 -1.83 7.56
C PRO A 247 -8.28 -0.98 8.32
N ILE A 248 -8.34 0.34 8.14
CA ILE A 248 -7.39 1.31 8.70
C ILE A 248 -8.13 2.43 9.43
N HIS A 249 -7.64 2.88 10.60
CA HIS A 249 -8.25 4.00 11.31
C HIS A 249 -8.14 5.31 10.50
N LEU A 250 -9.22 6.10 10.48
CA LEU A 250 -9.34 7.30 9.65
C LEU A 250 -8.24 8.34 9.91
N ASP A 251 -7.84 8.52 11.17
CA ASP A 251 -6.78 9.47 11.54
C ASP A 251 -5.41 8.97 11.04
N ARG A 252 -5.16 7.66 11.11
CA ARG A 252 -3.94 7.03 10.56
C ARG A 252 -3.88 7.19 9.05
N LEU A 253 -4.99 6.94 8.35
CA LEU A 253 -5.08 7.14 6.90
C LEU A 253 -4.79 8.59 6.52
N ALA A 254 -5.35 9.56 7.25
CA ALA A 254 -5.09 10.97 7.01
C ALA A 254 -3.61 11.33 7.24
N GLN A 255 -2.99 10.78 8.28
CA GLN A 255 -1.57 11.00 8.59
C GLN A 255 -0.64 10.42 7.54
N LEU A 256 -0.87 9.16 7.12
CA LEU A 256 -0.10 8.52 6.05
C LEU A 256 -0.27 9.25 4.71
N THR A 257 -1.51 9.65 4.39
CA THR A 257 -1.78 10.45 3.18
C THR A 257 -1.01 11.77 3.21
N ALA A 258 -0.99 12.48 4.34
CA ALA A 258 -0.23 13.72 4.49
C ALA A 258 1.28 13.48 4.36
N ALA A 259 1.78 12.40 4.96
CA ALA A 259 3.19 12.04 4.93
C ALA A 259 3.66 11.73 3.49
N SER A 260 2.80 11.12 2.66
CA SER A 260 3.06 10.91 1.23
C SER A 260 3.19 12.19 0.40
N PHE A 261 2.82 13.35 0.97
CA PHE A 261 3.06 14.67 0.38
C PHE A 261 4.14 15.47 1.14
N GLY A 262 5.04 14.80 1.87
CA GLY A 262 6.16 15.43 2.57
C GLY A 262 5.81 16.07 3.91
N MET A 263 4.59 15.89 4.42
CA MET A 263 4.18 16.48 5.70
C MET A 263 4.58 15.61 6.89
N LYS A 264 5.54 16.08 7.69
CA LYS A 264 5.97 15.39 8.92
C LYS A 264 4.97 15.46 10.07
N ARG A 265 4.18 16.55 10.16
CA ARG A 265 3.21 16.76 11.25
C ARG A 265 1.90 17.30 10.72
N LEU A 266 0.84 16.51 10.91
CA LEU A 266 -0.51 16.88 10.54
C LEU A 266 -1.17 17.72 11.66
N ARG A 267 -1.73 18.88 11.30
CA ARG A 267 -2.47 19.76 12.23
C ARG A 267 -3.97 19.56 12.05
N ALA A 268 -4.74 19.72 13.13
CA ALA A 268 -6.20 19.45 13.16
C ALA A 268 -7.00 20.05 11.98
N LYS A 269 -6.74 21.30 11.59
CA LYS A 269 -7.47 21.92 10.45
C LYS A 269 -7.17 21.24 9.11
N ARG A 270 -5.93 20.78 8.89
CA ARG A 270 -5.55 20.05 7.67
C ARG A 270 -6.05 18.62 7.72
N GLU A 271 -5.98 17.99 8.88
CA GLU A 271 -6.56 16.67 9.16
C GLU A 271 -8.04 16.63 8.80
N GLN A 272 -8.83 17.60 9.27
CA GLN A 272 -10.25 17.70 8.93
C GLN A 272 -10.50 17.78 7.42
N LYS A 273 -9.65 18.51 6.66
CA LYS A 273 -9.75 18.59 5.20
C LYS A 273 -9.42 17.26 4.53
N LEU A 274 -8.37 16.57 4.99
CA LEU A 274 -7.97 15.26 4.47
C LEU A 274 -9.06 14.22 4.76
N VAL A 275 -9.54 14.15 6.00
CA VAL A 275 -10.64 13.30 6.41
C VAL A 275 -11.89 13.57 5.56
N TYR A 276 -12.19 14.84 5.29
CA TYR A 276 -13.28 15.18 4.37
C TYR A 276 -13.03 14.60 2.97
N GLN A 277 -11.83 14.74 2.39
CA GLN A 277 -11.53 14.15 1.07
C GLN A 277 -11.58 12.63 1.06
N ILE A 278 -11.09 11.96 2.12
CA ILE A 278 -11.17 10.51 2.28
C ILE A 278 -12.64 10.06 2.25
N LYS A 279 -13.54 10.77 2.93
CA LYS A 279 -14.98 10.47 2.90
C LYS A 279 -15.66 10.76 1.55
N GLN A 280 -14.96 11.35 0.58
CA GLN A 280 -15.45 11.56 -0.78
C GLN A 280 -14.95 10.50 -1.76
N THR A 281 -14.19 9.50 -1.30
CA THR A 281 -13.86 8.32 -2.10
C THR A 281 -15.00 7.30 -2.02
N ASP A 282 -14.83 6.17 -2.70
CA ASP A 282 -15.70 4.99 -2.65
C ASP A 282 -15.45 4.09 -1.43
N LEU A 283 -14.55 4.49 -0.52
CA LEU A 283 -14.23 3.74 0.69
C LEU A 283 -15.37 3.83 1.71
N PHE A 284 -15.63 2.73 2.41
CA PHE A 284 -16.63 2.69 3.48
C PHE A 284 -16.01 3.10 4.82
N VAL A 285 -16.62 4.05 5.53
CA VAL A 285 -16.18 4.44 6.88
C VAL A 285 -17.23 3.99 7.90
N ASP A 286 -16.84 3.12 8.82
CA ASP A 286 -17.74 2.59 9.85
C ASP A 286 -17.94 3.53 11.04
N GLY A 287 -18.81 3.12 11.98
CA GLY A 287 -19.13 3.89 13.18
C GLY A 287 -17.96 4.08 14.15
N ASP A 288 -16.95 3.22 14.07
CA ASP A 288 -15.72 3.30 14.87
C ASP A 288 -14.59 4.06 14.16
N LYS A 289 -14.89 4.68 13.01
CA LYS A 289 -13.97 5.46 12.16
C LYS A 289 -12.89 4.60 11.50
N PHE A 290 -13.16 3.33 11.22
CA PHE A 290 -12.30 2.54 10.35
C PHE A 290 -12.76 2.67 8.91
N VAL A 291 -11.77 2.83 8.03
CA VAL A 291 -11.93 2.94 6.59
C VAL A 291 -11.67 1.57 5.98
N TRP A 292 -12.66 1.08 5.25
CA TRP A 292 -12.70 -0.22 4.61
C TRP A 292 -12.56 -0.04 3.09
N PRO A 293 -11.63 -0.77 2.45
CA PRO A 293 -11.56 -0.91 0.99
C PRO A 293 -12.89 -1.34 0.39
N SER A 294 -13.19 -0.91 -0.83
CA SER A 294 -14.45 -1.23 -1.50
C SER A 294 -14.68 -2.74 -1.72
N GLY A 295 -13.61 -3.54 -1.72
CA GLY A 295 -13.68 -5.01 -1.79
C GLY A 295 -13.86 -5.74 -0.45
N LEU A 296 -13.93 -5.04 0.68
CA LEU A 296 -14.08 -5.65 2.00
C LEU A 296 -15.40 -5.22 2.65
N ASP A 297 -16.20 -6.21 3.05
CA ASP A 297 -17.42 -5.97 3.83
C ASP A 297 -17.17 -6.21 5.32
N PRO A 298 -17.29 -5.18 6.19
CA PRO A 298 -17.09 -5.31 7.63
C PRO A 298 -17.92 -6.41 8.30
N LYS A 299 -19.07 -6.79 7.73
CA LYS A 299 -19.97 -7.77 8.32
C LYS A 299 -19.56 -9.21 8.04
N SER A 300 -18.96 -9.46 6.88
CA SER A 300 -18.54 -10.81 6.46
C SER A 300 -17.04 -11.04 6.63
N TRP A 301 -16.24 -9.98 6.80
CA TRP A 301 -14.79 -10.09 6.98
C TRP A 301 -14.43 -10.75 8.32
N ASN A 302 -13.78 -11.92 8.21
CA ASN A 302 -13.48 -12.83 9.32
C ASN A 302 -11.96 -13.04 9.55
N GLU A 303 -11.13 -12.25 8.89
CA GLU A 303 -9.67 -12.32 8.99
C GLU A 303 -9.10 -11.39 10.06
N PHE A 304 -7.82 -11.56 10.38
CA PHE A 304 -7.07 -10.62 11.21
C PHE A 304 -5.58 -10.67 10.89
N ARG A 305 -4.85 -9.58 11.17
CA ARG A 305 -3.44 -9.45 10.82
C ARG A 305 -2.57 -9.26 12.06
N PRO A 306 -1.90 -10.33 12.54
CA PRO A 306 -0.97 -10.25 13.67
C PRO A 306 0.21 -9.33 13.38
N ASN A 307 0.83 -8.80 14.44
CA ASN A 307 2.09 -8.08 14.38
C ASN A 307 2.84 -8.19 15.70
N ASP A 308 4.17 -8.10 15.67
CA ASP A 308 4.97 -8.00 16.90
C ASP A 308 5.05 -6.55 17.40
N SER A 309 5.73 -6.36 18.54
CA SER A 309 5.88 -5.05 19.17
C SER A 309 6.78 -4.06 18.42
N THR A 310 7.52 -4.51 17.39
CA THR A 310 8.42 -3.64 16.59
C THR A 310 7.66 -2.86 15.51
N VAL A 311 6.45 -3.30 15.17
CA VAL A 311 5.60 -2.69 14.16
C VAL A 311 4.85 -1.49 14.73
N ASP A 312 4.94 -0.35 14.03
CA ASP A 312 4.20 0.88 14.37
C ASP A 312 2.73 0.78 13.95
N ARG A 313 1.97 0.06 14.77
CA ARG A 313 0.52 -0.10 14.67
C ARG A 313 -0.12 0.08 16.04
N PRO A 314 -0.55 1.29 16.43
CA PRO A 314 -1.24 1.50 17.69
C PRO A 314 -2.43 0.56 17.84
N PHE A 315 -2.59 -0.07 19.01
CA PHE A 315 -3.64 -1.09 19.22
C PHE A 315 -5.06 -0.51 19.03
N THR A 316 -5.22 0.78 19.32
CA THR A 316 -6.48 1.52 19.14
C THR A 316 -6.77 1.86 17.68
N GLU A 317 -5.80 1.68 16.79
CA GLU A 317 -5.92 1.83 15.34
C GLU A 317 -6.08 0.47 14.64
N ILE A 318 -6.40 -0.58 15.39
CA ILE A 318 -6.80 -1.89 14.89
C ILE A 318 -8.33 -1.98 14.98
N SER A 319 -9.01 -2.39 13.91
CA SER A 319 -10.48 -2.43 13.90
C SER A 319 -11.03 -3.34 15.02
N PRO A 320 -12.09 -2.95 15.75
CA PRO A 320 -12.78 -3.85 16.66
C PRO A 320 -13.22 -5.17 15.98
N VAL A 321 -13.56 -5.14 14.68
CA VAL A 321 -13.89 -6.34 13.91
C VAL A 321 -12.65 -7.26 13.80
N GLU A 322 -11.49 -6.69 13.50
CA GLU A 322 -10.21 -7.43 13.42
C GLU A 322 -9.80 -8.05 14.75
N ILE A 323 -10.00 -7.31 15.85
CA ILE A 323 -9.76 -7.81 17.21
C ILE A 323 -10.74 -8.93 17.56
N ALA A 324 -12.03 -8.79 17.20
CA ALA A 324 -13.05 -9.80 17.44
C ALA A 324 -12.74 -11.10 16.68
N ASN A 325 -12.28 -10.99 15.42
CA ASN A 325 -11.86 -12.15 14.63
C ASN A 325 -10.70 -12.92 15.29
N ALA A 326 -9.70 -12.21 15.82
CA ALA A 326 -8.63 -12.82 16.60
C ALA A 326 -9.15 -13.51 17.87
N MET A 327 -10.06 -12.86 18.60
CA MET A 327 -10.70 -13.44 19.79
C MET A 327 -11.48 -14.73 19.47
N ARG A 328 -12.22 -14.78 18.35
CA ARG A 328 -12.95 -16.00 17.94
C ARG A 328 -11.98 -17.16 17.70
N LEU A 329 -10.86 -16.92 17.02
CA LEU A 329 -9.84 -17.96 16.83
C LEU A 329 -9.25 -18.41 18.17
N LEU A 330 -8.83 -17.47 19.02
CA LEU A 330 -8.23 -17.78 20.32
C LEU A 330 -9.17 -18.58 21.22
N HIS A 331 -10.46 -18.24 21.20
CA HIS A 331 -11.49 -19.01 21.91
C HIS A 331 -11.68 -20.40 21.32
N SER A 332 -11.65 -20.56 19.98
CA SER A 332 -11.74 -21.88 19.35
C SER A 332 -10.54 -22.78 19.65
N LEU A 333 -9.34 -22.19 19.76
CA LEU A 333 -8.11 -22.90 20.12
C LEU A 333 -8.06 -23.22 21.62
N ASN A 334 -8.65 -22.36 22.46
CA ASN A 334 -8.62 -22.47 23.91
C ASN A 334 -10.01 -22.21 24.53
N PRO A 335 -10.95 -23.17 24.46
CA PRO A 335 -12.33 -22.97 24.94
C PRO A 335 -12.44 -22.66 26.44
N GLY A 336 -11.41 -22.98 27.23
CA GLY A 336 -11.35 -22.73 28.67
C GLY A 336 -10.91 -21.31 29.07
N PHE A 337 -10.53 -20.45 28.12
CA PHE A 337 -10.07 -19.10 28.44
C PHE A 337 -11.17 -18.26 29.12
N GLY A 338 -10.85 -17.73 30.29
CA GLY A 338 -11.61 -16.65 30.90
C GLY A 338 -11.39 -15.31 30.19
N ASP A 339 -12.22 -14.31 30.49
CA ASP A 339 -12.16 -12.99 29.84
C ASP A 339 -10.77 -12.32 29.93
N GLY A 340 -10.10 -12.45 31.08
CA GLY A 340 -8.76 -11.87 31.27
C GLY A 340 -7.67 -12.57 30.46
N GLU A 341 -7.77 -13.89 30.29
CA GLU A 341 -6.82 -14.69 29.50
C GLU A 341 -7.00 -14.42 28.01
N LEU A 342 -8.25 -14.36 27.55
CA LEU A 342 -8.58 -13.99 26.17
C LEU A 342 -8.09 -12.57 25.83
N ASP A 343 -8.29 -11.60 26.73
CA ASP A 343 -7.79 -10.23 26.56
C ASP A 343 -6.25 -10.20 26.47
N ALA A 344 -5.55 -10.96 27.33
CA ALA A 344 -4.09 -11.02 27.34
C ALA A 344 -3.54 -11.66 26.05
N ALA A 345 -4.12 -12.79 25.63
CA ALA A 345 -3.74 -13.48 24.39
C ALA A 345 -4.01 -12.59 23.16
N THR A 346 -5.16 -11.89 23.14
CA THR A 346 -5.49 -10.96 22.06
C THR A 346 -4.51 -9.79 21.99
N LEU A 347 -4.14 -9.21 23.14
CA LEU A 347 -3.11 -8.16 23.16
C LEU A 347 -1.76 -8.68 22.63
N GLN A 348 -1.37 -9.91 23.00
CA GLN A 348 -0.15 -10.53 22.51
C GLN A 348 -0.17 -10.74 20.99
N THR A 349 -1.29 -11.16 20.40
CA THR A 349 -1.47 -11.29 18.94
C THR A 349 -1.11 -10.02 18.17
N PHE A 350 -1.28 -8.85 18.79
CA PHE A 350 -0.98 -7.54 18.20
C PHE A 350 0.24 -6.86 18.84
N GLY A 351 1.12 -7.64 19.47
CA GLY A 351 2.41 -7.16 19.98
C GLY A 351 2.29 -6.27 21.21
N ARG A 352 1.28 -6.50 22.05
CA ARG A 352 1.03 -5.74 23.30
C ARG A 352 1.02 -6.67 24.50
N LYS A 353 1.63 -6.23 25.60
CA LYS A 353 1.64 -6.94 26.89
C LYS A 353 0.80 -6.25 27.96
N ARG A 354 0.76 -4.91 27.95
CA ARG A 354 0.10 -4.11 28.99
C ARG A 354 -1.33 -3.75 28.61
N ARG A 355 -2.29 -4.14 29.45
CA ARG A 355 -3.70 -3.72 29.35
C ARG A 355 -3.89 -2.33 29.97
N THR A 356 -3.98 -1.30 29.15
CA THR A 356 -4.30 0.07 29.58
C THR A 356 -5.82 0.27 29.64
N LYS A 357 -6.30 1.37 30.25
CA LYS A 357 -7.73 1.72 30.25
C LYS A 357 -8.28 1.88 28.82
N GLN A 358 -7.49 2.48 27.93
CA GLN A 358 -7.86 2.66 26.53
C GLN A 358 -7.95 1.33 25.79
N PHE A 359 -6.99 0.42 26.02
CA PHE A 359 -7.02 -0.92 25.40
C PHE A 359 -8.17 -1.75 25.95
N ALA A 360 -8.48 -1.67 27.25
CA ALA A 360 -9.63 -2.36 27.84
C ALA A 360 -10.96 -1.87 27.22
N ALA A 361 -11.12 -0.56 27.01
CA ALA A 361 -12.29 -0.02 26.32
C ALA A 361 -12.38 -0.50 24.86
N HIS A 362 -11.23 -0.61 24.17
CA HIS A 362 -11.17 -1.07 22.79
C HIS A 362 -11.45 -2.58 22.66
N LEU A 363 -10.92 -3.40 23.57
CA LEU A 363 -11.23 -4.82 23.71
C LEU A 363 -12.72 -5.04 23.99
N ALA A 364 -13.35 -4.20 24.82
CA ALA A 364 -14.78 -4.28 25.10
C ALA A 364 -15.65 -4.04 23.85
N LYS A 365 -15.23 -3.14 22.95
CA LYS A 365 -15.91 -2.95 21.65
C LYS A 365 -15.83 -4.20 20.80
N ALA A 366 -14.65 -4.81 20.70
CA ALA A 366 -14.46 -6.06 19.95
C ALA A 366 -15.29 -7.21 20.52
N ARG A 367 -15.34 -7.33 21.85
CA ARG A 367 -16.13 -8.35 22.55
C ARG A 367 -17.63 -8.23 22.28
N ALA A 368 -18.14 -7.02 22.09
CA ALA A 368 -19.55 -6.81 21.73
C ALA A 368 -19.91 -7.32 20.33
N LEU A 369 -18.92 -7.73 19.53
CA LEU A 369 -19.10 -8.32 18.19
C LEU A 369 -18.99 -9.85 18.18
N LEU A 370 -18.55 -10.48 19.28
CA LEU A 370 -18.49 -11.94 19.42
C LEU A 370 -19.89 -12.51 19.50
#